data_AF-A0A3D4MKU0-F1
#
_entry.id   AF-A0A3D4MKU0-F1
#
_cell.length_a   1.000
_cell.length_b   1.000
_cell.length_c   1.000
_cell.angle_alpha   90.00
_cell.angle_beta   90.00
_cell.angle_gamma   90.00
#
_symmetry.space_group_name_H-M   'P 1'
#
loop_
_entity.id
_entity.type
_entity.pdbx_description
1 polymer ?
#
loop_
_entity_poly.entity_id
_entity_poly.type
_entity_poly.pdbx_seq_one_letter_code
_entity_poly.pdbx_strand_id
1 'polypeptide(L)'
;MLKQFRNNLLKKRLDKLNLKLEENKKLQSTVSDDTALYKLKKKACDYTRKIKKTNDDIWWLNLPKEEKNEQNTNLSFYKLDSGNYWLILLVTAIELYYLIILLAMMERSFYVGIVILFNIGVLLFLFTCAIKVRAYKKVFSYSMMAYGIYCALRFAIIPLLMKVDLYNGSSKMWQIIICLIISGVISIMAGFNSMLKCNRQIKYINDGKIVLKKLSR
;
A
#
# COMPACT_ATOMS: atom_id res chain seq x y z
N MET A 1 6.45 0.72 19.06
CA MET A 1 6.64 1.11 20.47
C MET A 1 6.65 2.63 20.71
N LEU A 2 7.54 3.42 20.08
CA LEU A 2 7.63 4.88 20.33
C LEU A 2 6.34 5.69 20.10
N LYS A 3 5.58 5.40 19.03
CA LYS A 3 4.28 6.07 18.77
C LYS A 3 3.25 5.79 19.86
N GLN A 4 3.16 4.55 20.33
CA GLN A 4 2.20 4.14 21.35
C GLN A 4 2.54 4.77 22.71
N PHE A 5 3.83 4.89 23.03
CA PHE A 5 4.31 5.59 24.21
C PHE A 5 3.97 7.09 24.18
N ARG A 6 4.25 7.77 23.05
CA ARG A 6 3.90 9.19 22.86
C ARG A 6 2.40 9.43 23.01
N ASN A 7 1.57 8.55 22.45
CA ASN A 7 0.12 8.67 22.51
C ASN A 7 -0.42 8.52 23.95
N ASN A 8 0.10 7.56 24.71
CA ASN A 8 -0.26 7.40 26.12
C ASN A 8 0.14 8.63 26.96
N LEU A 9 1.25 9.28 26.62
CA LEU A 9 1.73 10.48 27.30
C LEU A 9 0.84 11.70 27.00
N LEU A 10 0.39 11.86 25.76
CA LEU A 10 -0.55 12.92 25.37
C LEU A 10 -1.92 12.73 26.02
N LYS A 11 -2.42 11.49 26.12
CA LYS A 11 -3.69 11.17 26.80
C LYS A 11 -3.62 11.53 28.30
N LYS A 12 -2.56 11.13 29.00
CA LYS A 12 -2.32 11.53 30.40
C LYS A 12 -2.24 13.05 30.59
N ARG A 13 -1.67 13.79 29.63
CA ARG A 13 -1.62 15.26 29.67
C ARG A 13 -3.00 15.88 29.51
N LEU A 14 -3.84 15.32 28.63
CA LEU A 14 -5.21 15.76 28.44
C LEU A 14 -6.03 15.59 29.73
N ASP A 15 -5.96 14.41 30.34
CA ASP A 15 -6.68 14.12 31.59
C ASP A 15 -6.28 15.08 32.72
N LYS A 16 -4.98 15.36 32.86
CA LYS A 16 -4.45 16.32 33.84
C LYS A 16 -4.91 17.76 33.58
N LEU A 17 -5.08 18.16 32.32
CA LEU A 17 -5.58 19.50 31.98
C LEU A 17 -7.09 19.63 32.25
N ASN A 18 -7.86 18.57 32.02
CA ASN A 18 -9.30 18.55 32.32
C ASN A 18 -9.55 18.67 33.82
N LEU A 19 -8.81 17.94 34.66
CA LEU A 19 -8.88 18.06 36.12
C LEU A 19 -8.61 19.50 36.60
N LYS A 20 -7.53 20.13 36.09
CA LYS A 20 -7.19 21.51 36.43
C LYS A 20 -8.26 22.53 35.99
N LEU A 21 -8.95 22.26 34.89
CA LEU A 21 -10.04 23.11 34.42
C LEU A 21 -11.26 23.00 35.33
N GLU A 22 -11.60 21.78 35.79
CA GLU A 22 -12.68 21.56 36.75
C GLU A 22 -12.40 22.20 38.11
N GLU A 23 -11.18 22.05 38.63
CA GLU A 23 -10.73 22.72 39.85
C GLU A 23 -10.85 24.24 39.73
N ASN A 24 -10.43 24.82 38.60
CA ASN A 24 -10.57 26.26 38.33
C ASN A 24 -12.03 26.71 38.28
N LYS A 25 -12.94 25.92 37.72
CA LYS A 25 -14.38 26.23 37.67
C LYS A 25 -14.98 26.26 39.08
N LYS A 26 -14.61 25.30 39.94
CA LYS A 26 -15.04 25.27 41.35
C LYS A 26 -14.54 26.50 42.13
N LEU A 27 -13.30 26.93 41.88
CA LEU A 27 -12.74 28.13 42.49
C LEU A 27 -13.42 29.41 41.98
N GLN A 28 -13.84 29.46 40.72
CA GLN A 28 -14.58 30.62 40.19
C GLN A 28 -15.95 30.79 40.85
N SER A 29 -16.63 29.71 41.24
CA SER A 29 -17.93 29.79 41.92
C SER A 29 -17.87 30.29 43.37
N THR A 30 -16.70 30.27 44.00
CA THR A 30 -16.54 30.62 45.43
C THR A 30 -15.90 31.99 45.66
N VAL A 31 -15.40 32.65 44.62
CA VAL A 31 -14.62 33.90 44.73
C VAL A 31 -15.51 35.10 44.43
N SER A 32 -15.62 36.03 45.39
CA SER A 32 -16.35 37.30 45.26
C SER A 32 -15.49 38.44 44.71
N ASP A 33 -14.15 38.38 44.87
CA ASP A 33 -13.25 39.44 44.43
C ASP A 33 -13.08 39.48 42.90
N ASP A 34 -13.47 40.60 42.27
CA ASP A 34 -13.46 40.78 40.82
C ASP A 34 -12.07 40.59 40.18
N THR A 35 -11.01 41.06 40.84
CA THR A 35 -9.63 40.92 40.34
C THR A 35 -9.13 39.48 40.41
N ALA A 36 -9.53 38.73 41.45
CA ALA A 36 -9.21 37.31 41.59
C ALA A 36 -10.03 36.48 40.59
N LEU A 37 -11.31 36.81 40.41
CA LEU A 37 -12.20 36.19 39.43
C LEU A 37 -11.66 36.36 38.00
N TYR A 38 -11.18 37.56 37.65
CA TYR A 38 -10.55 37.81 36.34
C TYR A 38 -9.31 36.94 36.11
N LYS A 39 -8.42 36.81 37.11
CA LYS A 39 -7.24 35.93 37.01
C LYS A 39 -7.63 34.47 36.80
N LEU A 40 -8.69 33.99 37.47
CA LEU A 40 -9.21 32.63 37.29
C LEU A 40 -9.82 32.42 35.91
N LYS A 41 -10.59 33.39 35.39
CA LYS A 41 -11.16 33.34 34.03
C LYS A 41 -10.05 33.27 32.97
N LYS A 42 -8.99 34.06 33.12
CA LYS A 42 -7.82 34.02 32.23
C LYS A 42 -7.15 32.64 32.23
N LYS A 43 -6.91 32.05 33.42
CA LYS A 43 -6.36 30.69 33.53
C LYS A 43 -7.24 29.62 32.90
N ALA A 44 -8.57 29.71 33.03
CA ALA A 44 -9.50 28.80 32.39
C ALA A 44 -9.46 28.88 30.86
N CYS A 45 -9.30 30.10 30.31
CA CYS A 45 -9.09 30.32 28.88
C CYS A 45 -7.77 29.68 28.39
N ASP A 46 -6.68 29.80 29.16
CA ASP A 46 -5.41 29.16 28.83
C ASP A 46 -5.49 27.62 28.86
N TYR A 47 -6.23 27.04 29.81
CA TYR A 47 -6.44 25.59 29.88
C TYR A 47 -7.31 25.08 28.74
N THR A 48 -8.41 25.75 28.42
CA THR A 48 -9.25 25.38 27.27
C THR A 48 -8.48 25.45 25.95
N ARG A 49 -7.62 26.46 25.77
CA ARG A 49 -6.73 26.55 24.61
C ARG A 49 -5.74 25.38 24.54
N LYS A 50 -5.14 24.99 25.67
CA LYS A 50 -4.22 23.84 25.74
C LYS A 50 -4.92 22.51 25.48
N ILE A 51 -6.14 22.33 25.99
CA ILE A 51 -6.97 21.15 25.75
C ILE A 51 -7.29 21.04 24.26
N LYS A 52 -7.76 22.13 23.63
CA LYS A 52 -8.05 22.15 22.19
C LYS A 52 -6.84 21.74 21.36
N LYS A 53 -5.68 22.34 21.62
CA LYS A 53 -4.42 21.98 20.92
C LYS A 53 -4.07 20.50 21.07
N THR A 54 -4.22 19.96 22.29
CA THR A 54 -3.92 18.55 22.57
C THR A 54 -4.92 17.61 21.90
N ASN A 55 -6.19 18.00 21.79
CA ASN A 55 -7.22 17.27 21.05
C ASN A 55 -6.96 17.29 19.54
N ASP A 56 -6.59 18.43 18.98
CA ASP A 56 -6.22 18.53 17.55
C ASP A 56 -5.01 17.62 17.24
N ASP A 57 -4.03 17.56 18.15
CA ASP A 57 -2.87 16.65 18.06
C ASP A 57 -3.24 15.16 18.15
N ILE A 58 -4.39 14.80 18.74
CA ILE A 58 -4.88 13.43 18.95
C ILE A 58 -6.01 13.06 17.98
N TRP A 59 -6.63 14.02 17.28
CA TRP A 59 -7.87 13.85 16.51
C TRP A 59 -7.82 12.68 15.51
N TRP A 60 -6.70 12.51 14.81
CA TRP A 60 -6.42 11.41 13.88
C TRP A 60 -6.41 10.00 14.53
N LEU A 61 -6.26 9.90 15.86
CA LEU A 61 -6.38 8.66 16.62
C LEU A 61 -7.83 8.22 16.81
N ASN A 62 -8.81 9.10 16.61
CA ASN A 62 -10.23 8.78 16.74
C ASN A 62 -10.89 8.40 15.40
N LEU A 63 -10.15 8.49 14.28
CA LEU A 63 -10.66 8.08 12.98
C LEU A 63 -11.02 6.56 12.97
N PRO A 64 -12.08 6.15 12.26
CA PRO A 64 -12.38 4.75 11.95
C PRO A 64 -11.16 4.04 11.35
N LYS A 65 -11.03 2.73 11.60
CA LYS A 65 -9.87 1.94 11.10
C LYS A 65 -9.70 2.04 9.58
N GLU A 66 -10.81 2.15 8.85
CA GLU A 66 -10.84 2.25 7.39
C GLU A 66 -10.29 3.60 6.90
N GLU A 67 -10.79 4.71 7.44
CA GLU A 67 -10.30 6.06 7.11
C GLU A 67 -8.83 6.26 7.52
N LYS A 68 -8.38 5.63 8.61
CA LYS A 68 -6.95 5.62 8.98
C LYS A 68 -6.09 4.91 7.94
N ASN A 69 -6.58 3.81 7.36
CA ASN A 69 -5.84 3.08 6.34
C ASN A 69 -5.79 3.86 5.03
N GLU A 70 -6.87 4.52 4.65
CA GLU A 70 -6.94 5.37 3.45
C GLU A 70 -6.10 6.65 3.58
N GLN A 71 -6.14 7.32 4.74
CA GLN A 71 -5.27 8.44 5.01
C GLN A 71 -3.80 8.02 5.06
N ASN A 72 -3.45 6.84 5.59
CA ASN A 72 -2.07 6.36 5.54
C ASN A 72 -1.59 6.08 4.11
N THR A 73 -2.49 5.71 3.19
CA THR A 73 -2.16 5.58 1.77
C THR A 73 -2.03 6.95 1.08
N ASN A 74 -2.87 7.93 1.42
CA ASN A 74 -2.85 9.28 0.83
C ASN A 74 -1.80 10.21 1.45
N LEU A 75 -1.45 10.03 2.73
CA LEU A 75 -0.35 10.67 3.46
C LEU A 75 0.97 9.92 3.30
N SER A 76 1.01 8.86 2.50
CA SER A 76 2.28 8.26 2.13
C SER A 76 3.07 9.33 1.35
N PHE A 77 4.01 9.98 2.03
CA PHE A 77 4.94 10.98 1.48
C PHE A 77 5.86 10.41 0.37
N TYR A 78 5.58 9.19 -0.10
CA TYR A 78 6.30 8.51 -1.14
C TYR A 78 5.63 8.78 -2.49
N LYS A 79 6.44 9.23 -3.46
CA LYS A 79 6.04 9.23 -4.87
C LYS A 79 5.54 7.83 -5.22
N LEU A 80 4.35 7.73 -5.83
CA LEU A 80 3.77 6.48 -6.31
C LEU A 80 4.82 5.71 -7.13
N ASP A 81 4.84 4.38 -7.02
CA ASP A 81 5.83 3.55 -7.72
C ASP A 81 5.50 3.42 -9.22
N SER A 82 5.71 4.51 -9.96
CA SER A 82 5.37 4.60 -11.38
C SER A 82 6.23 3.66 -12.24
N GLY A 83 7.50 3.47 -11.90
CA GLY A 83 8.41 2.64 -12.69
C GLY A 83 8.00 1.17 -12.71
N ASN A 84 7.78 0.58 -11.53
CA ASN A 84 7.36 -0.83 -11.45
C ASN A 84 5.93 -1.03 -11.99
N TYR A 85 5.06 -0.02 -11.86
CA TYR A 85 3.74 -0.03 -12.48
C TYR A 85 3.81 -0.18 -14.01
N TRP A 86 4.63 0.62 -14.68
CA TRP A 86 4.79 0.55 -16.14
C TRP A 86 5.38 -0.78 -16.60
N LEU A 87 6.34 -1.34 -15.84
CA LEU A 87 6.90 -2.66 -16.14
C LEU A 87 5.85 -3.77 -16.03
N ILE A 88 4.97 -3.74 -15.02
CA ILE A 88 3.89 -4.73 -14.89
C ILE A 88 2.86 -4.55 -16.02
N LEU A 89 2.53 -3.32 -16.42
CA LEU A 89 1.69 -3.09 -17.59
C LEU A 89 2.32 -3.62 -18.88
N LEU A 90 3.63 -3.46 -19.04
CA LEU A 90 4.34 -4.05 -20.18
C LEU A 90 4.24 -5.58 -20.16
N VAL A 91 4.38 -6.22 -18.99
CA VAL A 91 4.13 -7.67 -18.84
C VAL A 91 2.70 -8.03 -19.25
N THR A 92 1.69 -7.26 -18.85
CA THR A 92 0.30 -7.52 -19.28
C THR A 92 0.12 -7.44 -20.80
N ALA A 93 0.81 -6.51 -21.47
CA ALA A 93 0.75 -6.39 -22.93
C ALA A 93 1.44 -7.57 -23.63
N ILE A 94 2.60 -8.00 -23.13
CA ILE A 94 3.30 -9.20 -23.62
C ILE A 94 2.44 -10.45 -23.42
N GLU A 95 1.76 -10.57 -22.28
CA GLU A 95 0.89 -11.71 -21.98
C GLU A 95 -0.28 -11.80 -22.96
N LEU A 96 -0.87 -10.66 -23.31
CA LEU A 96 -1.93 -10.57 -24.31
C LEU A 96 -1.41 -11.00 -25.69
N TYR A 97 -0.23 -10.52 -26.08
CA TYR A 97 0.42 -10.93 -27.34
C TYR A 97 0.74 -12.43 -27.38
N TYR A 98 1.25 -12.99 -26.27
CA TYR A 98 1.49 -14.42 -26.10
C TYR A 98 0.20 -15.23 -26.30
N LEU A 99 -0.92 -14.80 -25.70
CA LEU A 99 -2.21 -15.46 -25.83
C LEU A 99 -2.67 -15.53 -27.29
N ILE A 100 -2.52 -14.45 -28.05
CA ILE A 100 -2.88 -14.40 -29.48
C ILE A 100 -2.07 -15.44 -30.28
N ILE A 101 -0.76 -15.51 -30.07
CA ILE A 101 0.10 -16.47 -30.79
C ILE A 101 -0.24 -17.91 -30.38
N LEU A 102 -0.43 -18.16 -29.09
CA LEU A 102 -0.80 -19.47 -28.56
C LEU A 102 -2.11 -19.95 -29.20
N LEU A 103 -3.12 -19.08 -29.29
CA LEU A 103 -4.40 -19.39 -29.92
C LEU A 103 -4.25 -19.72 -31.41
N ALA A 104 -3.32 -19.06 -32.10
CA ALA A 104 -3.05 -19.28 -33.51
C ALA A 104 -2.31 -20.61 -33.79
N MET A 105 -1.77 -21.26 -32.76
CA MET A 105 -1.05 -22.53 -32.87
C MET A 105 -1.83 -23.73 -32.35
N MET A 106 -2.83 -23.50 -31.49
CA MET A 106 -3.57 -24.57 -30.85
C MET A 106 -4.59 -25.21 -31.81
N GLU A 107 -4.67 -26.54 -31.81
CA GLU A 107 -5.74 -27.24 -32.52
C GLU A 107 -7.11 -26.90 -31.92
N ARG A 108 -8.13 -26.76 -32.77
CA ARG A 108 -9.48 -26.40 -32.33
C ARG A 108 -10.06 -27.55 -31.49
N SER A 109 -10.13 -27.33 -30.19
CA SER A 109 -10.69 -28.27 -29.22
C SER A 109 -11.43 -27.52 -28.11
N PHE A 110 -12.24 -28.25 -27.33
CA PHE A 110 -12.95 -27.69 -26.17
C PHE A 110 -11.99 -27.07 -25.13
N TYR A 111 -10.77 -27.62 -24.99
CA TYR A 111 -9.75 -27.13 -24.08
C TYR A 111 -9.28 -25.71 -24.38
N VAL A 112 -9.37 -25.27 -25.65
CA VAL A 112 -9.03 -23.89 -26.05
C VAL A 112 -9.86 -22.88 -25.25
N GLY A 113 -11.16 -23.14 -25.08
CA GLY A 113 -12.07 -22.25 -24.34
C GLY A 113 -11.69 -22.11 -22.87
N ILE A 114 -11.33 -23.22 -22.21
CA ILE A 114 -10.89 -23.22 -20.82
C ILE A 114 -9.59 -22.43 -20.66
N VAL A 115 -8.64 -22.60 -21.59
CA VAL A 115 -7.36 -21.89 -21.59
C VAL A 115 -7.57 -20.38 -21.77
N ILE A 116 -8.48 -19.96 -22.64
CA ILE A 116 -8.82 -18.54 -22.83
C ILE A 116 -9.39 -17.94 -21.53
N LEU A 117 -10.39 -18.60 -20.94
CA LEU A 117 -11.04 -18.14 -19.70
C LEU A 117 -10.03 -17.99 -18.55
N PHE A 118 -9.15 -18.98 -18.38
CA PHE A 118 -8.11 -18.93 -17.37
C PHE A 118 -7.15 -17.75 -17.61
N ASN A 119 -6.70 -17.55 -18.86
CA ASN A 119 -5.77 -16.46 -19.17
C ASN A 119 -6.40 -15.07 -19.06
N ILE A 120 -7.70 -14.91 -19.33
CA ILE A 120 -8.43 -13.66 -19.04
C ILE A 120 -8.38 -13.36 -17.54
N GLY A 121 -8.60 -14.37 -16.70
CA GLY A 121 -8.47 -14.25 -15.24
C GLY A 121 -7.05 -13.80 -14.83
N VAL A 122 -6.02 -14.39 -15.43
CA VAL A 122 -4.62 -14.01 -15.21
C VAL A 122 -4.35 -12.56 -15.62
N LEU A 123 -4.84 -12.11 -16.78
CA LEU A 123 -4.70 -10.73 -17.25
C LEU A 123 -5.33 -9.72 -16.29
N LEU A 124 -6.56 -9.98 -15.83
CA LEU A 124 -7.24 -9.13 -14.83
C LEU A 124 -6.49 -9.11 -13.50
N PHE A 125 -5.94 -10.26 -13.09
CA PHE A 125 -5.11 -10.36 -11.89
C PHE A 125 -3.83 -9.52 -12.00
N LEU A 126 -3.13 -9.58 -13.14
CA LEU A 126 -1.93 -8.79 -13.39
C LEU A 126 -2.23 -7.28 -13.41
N PHE A 127 -3.35 -6.87 -13.99
CA PHE A 127 -3.80 -5.47 -13.95
C PHE A 127 -4.07 -5.00 -12.51
N THR A 128 -4.71 -5.85 -11.71
CA THR A 128 -4.92 -5.60 -10.28
C THR A 128 -3.59 -5.49 -9.53
N CYS A 129 -2.63 -6.36 -9.84
CA CYS A 129 -1.28 -6.29 -9.30
C CYS A 129 -0.59 -4.97 -9.64
N ALA A 130 -0.70 -4.47 -10.87
CA ALA A 130 -0.12 -3.19 -11.28
C ALA A 130 -0.64 -2.03 -10.39
N ILE A 131 -1.95 -1.93 -10.22
CA ILE A 131 -2.58 -0.87 -9.40
C ILE A 131 -2.16 -0.99 -7.92
N LYS A 132 -2.16 -2.20 -7.37
CA LYS A 132 -1.86 -2.42 -5.94
C LYS A 132 -0.37 -2.29 -5.63
N VAL A 133 0.52 -2.63 -6.58
CA VAL A 133 1.96 -2.38 -6.51
C VAL A 133 2.27 -0.89 -6.58
N ARG A 134 1.57 -0.12 -7.43
CA ARG A 134 1.66 1.35 -7.46
C ARG A 134 1.33 1.98 -6.10
N ALA A 135 0.43 1.35 -5.34
CA ALA A 135 0.03 1.73 -3.99
C ALA A 135 0.88 1.09 -2.86
N TYR A 136 2.05 0.52 -3.17
CA TYR A 136 2.99 -0.08 -2.21
C TYR A 136 2.40 -1.21 -1.33
N LYS A 137 1.46 -2.00 -1.86
CA LYS A 137 0.95 -3.17 -1.15
C LYS A 137 1.87 -4.38 -1.34
N LYS A 138 2.67 -4.67 -0.31
CA LYS A 138 3.69 -5.73 -0.29
C LYS A 138 3.20 -7.12 -0.74
N VAL A 139 1.95 -7.48 -0.43
CA VAL A 139 1.36 -8.78 -0.82
C VAL A 139 1.38 -8.97 -2.34
N PHE A 140 1.05 -7.92 -3.10
CA PHE A 140 0.99 -7.98 -4.56
C PHE A 140 2.39 -7.99 -5.22
N SER A 141 3.41 -7.47 -4.53
CA SER A 141 4.80 -7.61 -4.98
C SER A 141 5.26 -9.07 -4.94
N TYR A 142 4.86 -9.83 -3.91
CA TYR A 142 5.12 -11.27 -3.84
C TYR A 142 4.34 -12.05 -4.91
N SER A 143 3.08 -11.69 -5.13
CA SER A 143 2.29 -12.26 -6.23
C SER A 143 2.96 -12.06 -7.59
N MET A 144 3.60 -10.92 -7.82
CA MET A 144 4.31 -10.66 -9.07
C MET A 144 5.58 -11.51 -9.22
N MET A 145 6.32 -11.75 -8.13
CA MET A 145 7.44 -12.71 -8.15
C MET A 145 6.94 -14.14 -8.41
N ALA A 146 5.85 -14.55 -7.77
CA ALA A 146 5.22 -15.85 -8.00
C ALA A 146 4.76 -16.01 -9.45
N TYR A 147 4.24 -14.95 -10.06
CA TYR A 147 3.90 -14.94 -11.48
C TYR A 147 5.11 -15.20 -12.37
N GLY A 148 6.27 -14.61 -12.07
CA GLY A 148 7.49 -14.88 -12.80
C GLY A 148 7.95 -16.34 -12.73
N ILE A 149 7.78 -16.99 -11.56
CA ILE A 149 8.02 -18.44 -11.39
C ILE A 149 6.99 -19.25 -12.19
N TYR A 150 5.74 -18.80 -12.22
CA TYR A 150 4.68 -19.42 -13.01
C TYR A 150 4.98 -19.36 -14.52
N CYS A 151 5.57 -18.27 -15.04
CA CYS A 151 6.07 -18.22 -16.42
C CYS A 151 7.11 -19.31 -16.70
N ALA A 152 7.97 -19.64 -15.74
CA ALA A 152 8.95 -20.73 -15.89
C ALA A 152 8.27 -22.11 -15.90
N LEU A 153 7.30 -22.34 -15.01
CA LEU A 153 6.52 -23.59 -14.97
C LEU A 153 5.73 -23.83 -16.26
N ARG A 154 5.27 -22.77 -16.93
CA ARG A 154 4.57 -22.87 -18.20
C ARG A 154 5.39 -23.55 -19.30
N PHE A 155 6.72 -23.46 -19.28
CA PHE A 155 7.55 -24.18 -20.25
C PHE A 155 7.35 -25.70 -20.21
N ALA A 156 7.13 -26.27 -19.03
CA ALA A 156 6.90 -27.70 -18.88
C ALA A 156 5.43 -28.09 -19.17
N ILE A 157 4.50 -27.18 -18.87
CA ILE A 157 3.05 -27.44 -18.93
C ILE A 157 2.50 -27.31 -20.36
N ILE A 158 2.96 -26.33 -21.14
CA ILE A 158 2.47 -26.07 -22.50
C ILE A 158 2.62 -27.28 -23.44
N PRO A 159 3.80 -27.94 -23.56
CA PRO A 159 3.93 -29.10 -24.44
C PRO A 159 3.08 -30.28 -23.97
N LEU A 160 2.93 -30.44 -22.65
CA LEU A 160 2.24 -31.57 -22.04
C LEU A 160 0.71 -31.45 -22.15
N LEU A 161 0.14 -30.28 -21.84
CA LEU A 161 -1.32 -30.07 -21.85
C LEU A 161 -1.89 -29.72 -23.23
N MET A 162 -1.16 -28.95 -24.03
CA MET A 162 -1.69 -28.41 -25.29
C MET A 162 -1.26 -29.22 -26.51
N LYS A 163 -0.47 -30.29 -26.33
CA LYS A 163 0.15 -31.07 -27.42
C LYS A 163 0.81 -30.19 -28.48
N VAL A 164 1.39 -29.08 -28.03
CA VAL A 164 2.10 -28.14 -28.89
C VAL A 164 3.55 -28.61 -28.95
N ASP A 165 4.00 -29.08 -30.11
CA ASP A 165 5.35 -29.60 -30.34
C ASP A 165 6.42 -28.50 -30.28
N LEU A 166 6.78 -28.05 -29.07
CA LEU A 166 7.73 -26.95 -28.83
C LEU A 166 9.13 -27.15 -29.43
N TYR A 167 9.44 -28.37 -29.87
CA TYR A 167 10.75 -28.77 -30.40
C TYR A 167 10.83 -28.76 -31.94
N ASN A 168 9.69 -28.66 -32.65
CA ASN A 168 9.68 -28.47 -34.09
C ASN A 168 9.75 -26.95 -34.40
N GLY A 169 10.93 -26.50 -34.81
CA GLY A 169 11.42 -25.10 -34.83
C GLY A 169 10.66 -24.08 -35.69
N SER A 170 9.35 -23.91 -35.51
CA SER A 170 8.57 -22.85 -36.16
C SER A 170 8.82 -21.47 -35.53
N SER A 171 8.71 -20.41 -36.34
CA SER A 171 8.94 -19.02 -35.91
C SER A 171 8.01 -18.56 -34.78
N LYS A 172 6.78 -19.08 -34.73
CA LYS A 172 5.79 -18.77 -33.68
C LYS A 172 6.15 -19.38 -32.31
N MET A 173 6.85 -20.52 -32.28
CA MET A 173 7.36 -21.11 -31.02
C MET A 173 8.38 -20.22 -30.35
N TRP A 174 9.36 -19.74 -31.13
CA TRP A 174 10.40 -18.84 -30.63
C TRP A 174 9.79 -17.57 -30.05
N GLN A 175 8.73 -17.04 -30.67
CA GLN A 175 7.99 -15.90 -30.12
C GLN A 175 7.35 -16.21 -28.76
N ILE A 176 6.75 -17.40 -28.59
CA ILE A 176 6.20 -17.86 -27.30
C ILE A 176 7.30 -17.95 -26.23
N ILE A 177 8.42 -18.62 -26.55
CA ILE A 177 9.54 -18.82 -25.64
C ILE A 177 10.10 -17.46 -25.19
N ILE A 178 10.32 -16.55 -26.14
CA ILE A 178 10.83 -15.19 -25.87
C ILE A 178 9.84 -14.42 -24.99
N CYS A 179 8.54 -14.48 -25.27
CA CYS A 179 7.52 -13.81 -24.45
C CYS A 179 7.52 -14.32 -23.00
N LEU A 180 7.63 -15.63 -22.79
CA LEU A 180 7.68 -16.25 -21.46
C LEU A 180 8.95 -15.87 -20.69
N ILE A 181 10.11 -15.84 -21.36
CA ILE A 181 11.38 -15.41 -20.73
C ILE A 181 11.31 -13.94 -20.35
N ILE A 182 10.92 -13.06 -21.28
CA ILE A 182 10.87 -11.62 -21.03
C ILE A 182 9.85 -11.30 -19.94
N SER A 183 8.64 -11.87 -20.03
CA SER A 183 7.61 -11.68 -18.99
C SER A 183 8.08 -12.18 -17.63
N GLY A 184 8.70 -13.36 -17.56
CA GLY A 184 9.24 -13.93 -16.33
C GLY A 184 10.30 -13.03 -15.68
N VAL A 185 11.30 -12.60 -16.44
CA VAL A 185 12.40 -11.75 -15.95
C VAL A 185 11.88 -10.40 -15.46
N ILE A 186 11.02 -9.73 -16.25
CA ILE A 186 10.46 -8.42 -15.87
C ILE A 186 9.57 -8.56 -14.63
N SER A 187 8.80 -9.63 -14.52
CA SER A 187 7.92 -9.89 -13.36
C SER A 187 8.70 -10.07 -12.06
N ILE A 188 9.77 -10.87 -12.08
CA ILE A 188 10.65 -11.09 -10.93
C ILE A 188 11.34 -9.77 -10.55
N MET A 189 11.90 -9.06 -11.53
CA MET A 189 12.60 -7.80 -11.30
C MET A 189 11.67 -6.72 -10.73
N ALA A 190 10.50 -6.52 -11.33
CA ALA A 190 9.51 -5.55 -10.86
C ALA A 190 8.98 -5.91 -9.47
N GLY A 191 8.70 -7.19 -9.21
CA GLY A 191 8.26 -7.69 -7.90
C GLY A 191 9.32 -7.47 -6.82
N PHE A 192 10.57 -7.84 -7.07
CA PHE A 192 11.67 -7.67 -6.13
C PHE A 192 11.98 -6.20 -5.85
N ASN A 193 12.07 -5.36 -6.89
CA ASN A 193 12.30 -3.92 -6.76
C ASN A 193 11.17 -3.24 -5.98
N SER A 194 9.92 -3.63 -6.24
CA SER A 194 8.76 -3.15 -5.48
C SER A 194 8.83 -3.58 -4.01
N MET A 195 9.21 -4.83 -3.74
CA MET A 195 9.38 -5.33 -2.37
C MET A 195 10.45 -4.55 -1.59
N LEU A 196 11.61 -4.28 -2.21
CA LEU A 196 12.67 -3.48 -1.59
C LEU A 196 12.18 -2.07 -1.24
N LYS A 197 11.45 -1.40 -2.15
CA LYS A 197 10.87 -0.09 -1.89
C LYS A 197 9.84 -0.14 -0.76
N CYS A 198 8.98 -1.15 -0.72
CA CYS A 198 8.02 -1.36 0.38
C CYS A 198 8.73 -1.56 1.72
N ASN A 199 9.77 -2.39 1.77
CA ASN A 199 10.54 -2.63 2.99
C ASN A 199 11.26 -1.36 3.47
N ARG A 200 11.83 -0.56 2.55
CA ARG A 200 12.38 0.75 2.87
C ARG A 200 11.31 1.65 3.49
N GLN A 201 10.14 1.78 2.87
CA GLN A 201 9.04 2.59 3.38
C GLN A 201 8.61 2.16 4.79
N ILE A 202 8.45 0.86 5.03
CA ILE A 202 8.12 0.32 6.36
C ILE A 202 9.22 0.68 7.38
N LYS A 203 10.49 0.55 7.01
CA LYS A 203 11.62 0.94 7.86
C LYS A 203 11.59 2.44 8.18
N TYR A 204 11.38 3.32 7.20
CA TYR A 204 11.26 4.76 7.42
C TYR A 204 10.07 5.16 8.32
N ILE A 205 8.94 4.45 8.20
CA ILE A 205 7.76 4.64 9.07
C ILE A 205 8.07 4.21 10.51
N ASN A 206 8.77 3.09 10.66
CA ASN A 206 9.15 2.51 11.97
C ASN A 206 10.22 3.35 12.68
N ASP A 207 11.19 3.86 11.93
CA ASP A 207 12.28 4.71 12.44
C ASP A 207 11.79 6.12 12.84
N GLY A 208 10.49 6.42 12.70
CA GLY A 208 9.89 7.65 13.22
C GLY A 208 10.32 8.93 12.50
N LYS A 209 11.09 8.86 11.41
CA LYS A 209 11.57 10.02 10.63
C LYS A 209 10.45 10.85 9.98
N ILE A 210 9.21 10.40 10.04
CA ILE A 210 8.01 11.16 9.63
C ILE A 210 7.66 12.26 10.65
N VAL A 211 8.17 12.22 11.88
CA VAL A 211 7.94 13.29 12.88
C VAL A 211 8.78 14.54 12.59
N LEU A 212 9.90 14.44 11.86
CA LEU A 212 10.84 15.55 11.71
C LEU A 212 10.54 16.49 10.54
N LYS A 213 9.88 16.05 9.47
CA LYS A 213 9.63 16.91 8.29
C LYS A 213 8.45 17.88 8.46
N LYS A 214 7.66 17.73 9.53
CA LYS A 214 6.58 18.67 9.93
C LYS A 214 6.95 19.56 11.12
N LEU A 215 8.16 19.41 11.68
CA LEU A 215 8.69 20.30 12.72
C LEU A 215 9.71 21.32 12.17
N SER A 216 10.03 21.24 10.87
CA SER A 216 11.00 22.13 10.20
C SER A 216 10.37 23.01 9.11
N ARG A 217 9.06 23.20 9.11
CA ARG A 217 8.35 24.21 8.31
C ARG A 217 7.29 24.87 9.18
#